data_AF-F8DME4-F1
#
_entry.id   AF-F8DME4-F1
#
_cell.length_a   1.000
_cell.length_b   1.000
_cell.length_c   1.000
_cell.angle_alpha   90.00
_cell.angle_beta   90.00
_cell.angle_gamma   90.00
#
_symmetry.space_group_name_H-M   'P 1'
#
loop_
_entity.id
_entity.type
_entity.pdbx_description
1 polymer ?
#
loop_
_entity_poly.entity_id
_entity_poly.type
_entity_poly.pdbx_seq_one_letter_code
_entity_poly.pdbx_strand_id
1 'polypeptide(L)'
;MIRNIKEPLLKAATLDAINQLIESHELAGKQIKANIMKIVKNSKGPTIEELDKRLEEAQLKLIQAANQHQHCNDLTQQVMELREQKEKVQEIESENQVKLHNIDQVSNFVDENQGGIQEFDPQLVRRLIEKITIFQRYMEFTFKDGEVIKVNT
;
A
#
# COMPACT_ATOMS: atom_id res chain seq x y z
N MET A 1 16.02 19.34 37.74
CA MET A 1 16.77 18.12 38.10
C MET A 1 17.31 17.54 36.80
N ILE A 2 18.64 17.55 36.58
CA ILE A 2 19.25 17.00 35.36
C ILE A 2 19.24 15.48 35.52
N ARG A 3 18.65 14.77 34.55
CA ARG A 3 18.56 13.31 34.57
C ARG A 3 19.64 12.74 33.65
N ASN A 4 20.60 12.05 34.24
CA ASN A 4 21.70 11.44 33.49
C ASN A 4 21.28 10.03 33.08
N ILE A 5 21.41 9.72 31.79
CA ILE A 5 21.21 8.38 31.24
C ILE A 5 22.56 7.83 30.77
N LYS A 6 22.79 6.54 31.00
CA LYS A 6 23.98 5.87 30.47
C LYS A 6 23.82 5.70 28.96
N GLU A 7 24.85 6.09 28.20
CA GLU A 7 24.84 5.97 26.73
C GLU A 7 24.48 4.55 26.23
N PRO A 8 25.00 3.44 26.81
CA PRO A 8 24.62 2.10 26.39
C PRO A 8 23.12 1.80 26.55
N LEU A 9 22.49 2.32 27.62
CA LEU A 9 21.06 2.16 27.87
C LEU A 9 20.24 2.90 26.82
N LEU A 10 20.63 4.14 26.49
CA LEU A 10 19.97 4.94 25.46
C LEU A 10 20.08 4.26 24.09
N LYS A 11 21.26 3.74 23.74
CA LYS A 11 21.46 3.01 22.47
C LYS A 11 20.59 1.76 22.38
N ALA A 12 20.58 0.94 23.42
CA ALA A 12 19.76 -0.28 23.46
C ALA A 12 18.27 0.03 23.32
N ALA A 13 17.76 1.02 24.06
CA ALA A 13 16.36 1.42 23.96
C ALA A 13 16.01 2.05 22.60
N THR A 14 16.97 2.74 21.97
CA THR A 14 16.78 3.27 20.61
C THR A 14 16.64 2.14 19.59
N LEU A 15 17.46 1.09 19.70
CA LEU A 15 17.35 -0.09 18.85
C LEU A 15 16.03 -0.82 19.05
N ASP A 16 15.62 -1.01 20.31
CA ASP A 16 14.33 -1.63 20.65
C ASP A 16 13.15 -0.83 20.08
N ALA A 17 13.17 0.49 20.22
CA ALA A 17 12.14 1.36 19.65
C ALA A 17 12.05 1.26 18.13
N ILE A 18 13.20 1.25 17.42
CA ILE A 18 13.19 1.13 15.95
C ILE A 18 12.72 -0.26 15.53
N ASN A 19 13.09 -1.32 16.24
CA ASN A 19 12.64 -2.68 15.91
C ASN A 19 11.13 -2.83 16.10
N GLN A 20 10.57 -2.23 17.16
CA GLN A 20 9.11 -2.19 17.37
C GLN A 20 8.40 -1.38 16.28
N LEU A 21 9.01 -0.30 15.77
CA LEU A 21 8.48 0.47 14.63
C LEU A 21 8.41 -0.38 13.37
N ILE A 22 9.49 -1.12 13.06
CA ILE A 22 9.58 -1.99 11.90
C ILE A 22 8.49 -3.07 11.95
N GLU A 23 8.32 -3.72 13.11
CA GLU A 23 7.29 -4.75 13.31
C GLU A 23 5.87 -4.18 13.17
N SER A 24 5.61 -2.98 13.73
CA SER A 24 4.33 -2.27 13.58
C SER A 24 3.98 -2.06 12.10
N HIS A 25 4.93 -1.53 11.31
CA HIS A 25 4.74 -1.29 9.88
C HIS A 25 4.56 -2.58 9.08
N GLU A 26 5.25 -3.67 9.44
CA GLU A 26 5.06 -4.98 8.80
C GLU A 26 3.62 -5.49 8.97
N LEU A 27 3.12 -5.44 10.20
CA LEU A 27 1.76 -5.86 10.53
C LEU A 27 0.72 -4.98 9.84
N ALA A 28 0.94 -3.66 9.83
CA ALA A 28 0.08 -2.71 9.13
C ALA A 28 0.05 -2.98 7.62
N GLY A 29 1.22 -3.18 6.99
CA GLY A 29 1.33 -3.51 5.57
C GLY A 29 0.56 -4.78 5.19
N LYS A 30 0.69 -5.85 5.98
CA LYS A 30 -0.06 -7.10 5.79
C LYS A 30 -1.57 -6.88 5.86
N GLN A 31 -2.05 -6.09 6.83
CA GLN A 31 -3.48 -5.79 6.97
C GLN A 31 -4.01 -4.94 5.81
N ILE A 32 -3.28 -3.91 5.39
CA ILE A 32 -3.67 -3.06 4.26
C ILE A 32 -3.75 -3.90 2.98
N LYS A 33 -2.75 -4.75 2.72
CA LYS A 33 -2.76 -5.66 1.56
C LYS A 33 -3.96 -6.58 1.55
N ALA A 34 -4.28 -7.20 2.70
CA ALA A 34 -5.45 -8.06 2.84
C ALA A 34 -6.76 -7.30 2.58
N ASN A 35 -6.88 -6.06 3.06
CA ASN A 35 -8.05 -5.22 2.82
C ASN A 35 -8.20 -4.85 1.34
N ILE A 36 -7.13 -4.46 0.66
CA ILE A 36 -7.16 -4.17 -0.78
C ILE A 36 -7.56 -5.41 -1.57
N MET A 37 -6.96 -6.57 -1.30
CA MET A 37 -7.35 -7.82 -1.96
C MET A 37 -8.82 -8.17 -1.74
N LYS A 38 -9.35 -7.92 -0.55
CA LYS A 38 -10.77 -8.13 -0.24
C LYS A 38 -11.66 -7.19 -1.04
N ILE A 39 -11.29 -5.91 -1.18
CA ILE A 39 -12.05 -4.94 -1.99
C ILE A 39 -12.02 -5.34 -3.47
N VAL A 40 -10.85 -5.70 -4.01
CA VAL A 40 -10.69 -6.16 -5.40
C VAL A 40 -11.55 -7.40 -5.66
N LYS A 41 -11.47 -8.43 -4.81
CA LYS A 41 -12.25 -9.68 -4.95
C LYS A 41 -13.76 -9.49 -4.76
N ASN A 42 -14.17 -8.49 -3.99
CA ASN A 42 -15.59 -8.20 -3.75
C ASN A 42 -16.18 -7.19 -4.74
N SER A 43 -15.39 -6.70 -5.71
CA SER A 43 -15.92 -5.88 -6.79
C SER A 43 -16.91 -6.73 -7.61
N LYS A 44 -18.20 -6.35 -7.57
CA LYS A 44 -19.28 -7.06 -8.28
C LYS A 44 -19.37 -6.68 -9.77
N GLY A 45 -18.37 -5.94 -10.28
CA GLY A 45 -18.33 -5.45 -11.65
C GLY A 45 -17.76 -6.50 -12.61
N PRO A 46 -17.97 -6.30 -13.93
CA PRO A 46 -17.34 -7.16 -14.93
C PRO A 46 -15.82 -6.96 -14.93
N THR A 47 -15.07 -8.02 -15.21
CA THR A 47 -13.61 -7.93 -15.37
C THR A 47 -13.25 -7.27 -16.72
N ILE A 48 -12.01 -6.81 -16.86
CA ILE A 48 -11.51 -6.31 -18.15
C ILE A 48 -11.68 -7.36 -19.26
N GLU A 49 -11.43 -8.63 -18.96
CA GLU A 49 -11.55 -9.73 -19.92
C GLU A 49 -13.01 -9.96 -20.35
N GLU A 50 -13.96 -9.87 -19.42
CA GLU A 50 -15.39 -9.95 -19.74
C GLU A 50 -15.85 -8.76 -20.60
N LEU A 51 -15.35 -7.56 -20.30
CA LEU A 51 -15.63 -6.37 -21.10
C LEU A 51 -15.00 -6.45 -22.49
N ASP A 52 -13.79 -6.99 -22.62
CA ASP A 52 -13.12 -7.20 -23.90
C ASP A 52 -13.87 -8.19 -24.79
N LYS A 53 -14.33 -9.31 -24.22
CA LYS A 53 -15.16 -10.27 -24.96
C LYS A 53 -16.47 -9.64 -25.43
N ARG A 54 -17.15 -8.87 -24.56
CA ARG A 54 -18.40 -8.16 -24.94
C ARG A 54 -18.14 -7.09 -26.01
N LEU A 55 -17.01 -6.39 -25.93
CA LEU A 55 -16.58 -5.42 -26.94
C LEU A 55 -16.32 -6.09 -28.29
N GLU A 56 -15.62 -7.22 -28.32
CA GLU A 56 -15.34 -7.98 -29.54
C GLU A 56 -16.64 -8.47 -30.20
N GLU A 57 -17.55 -9.06 -29.42
CA GLU A 57 -18.85 -9.50 -29.90
C GLU A 57 -19.70 -8.35 -30.47
N ALA A 58 -19.72 -7.20 -29.80
CA ALA A 58 -20.47 -6.02 -30.25
C ALA A 58 -19.86 -5.42 -31.53
N GLN A 59 -18.54 -5.37 -31.64
CA GLN A 59 -17.83 -4.91 -32.84
C GLN A 59 -18.05 -5.83 -34.04
N LEU A 60 -18.04 -7.16 -33.85
CA LEU A 60 -18.35 -8.13 -34.90
C LEU A 60 -19.77 -7.95 -35.44
N LYS A 61 -20.75 -7.75 -34.56
CA LYS A 61 -22.14 -7.47 -34.96
C LYS A 61 -22.27 -6.16 -35.74
N LEU A 62 -21.53 -5.12 -35.36
CA LEU A 62 -21.47 -3.86 -36.12
C LEU A 62 -20.97 -4.07 -37.55
N ILE A 63 -19.89 -4.84 -37.72
CA ILE A 63 -19.35 -5.16 -39.05
C ILE A 63 -20.39 -5.90 -39.90
N GLN A 64 -21.09 -6.89 -39.32
CA GLN A 64 -22.14 -7.64 -40.01
C GLN A 64 -23.31 -6.76 -40.44
N ALA A 65 -23.78 -5.87 -39.56
CA ALA A 65 -24.92 -5.02 -39.85
C ALA A 65 -24.58 -3.89 -40.83
N ALA A 66 -23.33 -3.39 -40.82
CA ALA A 66 -22.80 -2.49 -41.84
C ALA A 66 -22.76 -3.16 -43.23
N ASN A 67 -22.32 -4.42 -43.30
CA ASN A 67 -22.33 -5.21 -44.54
C ASN A 67 -23.75 -5.47 -45.07
N GLN A 68 -24.78 -5.37 -44.21
CA GLN A 68 -26.19 -5.53 -44.55
C GLN A 68 -26.91 -4.18 -44.80
N HIS A 69 -26.18 -3.06 -44.81
CA HIS A 69 -26.71 -1.69 -44.92
C HIS A 69 -27.82 -1.36 -43.89
N GLN A 70 -27.79 -1.97 -42.71
CA GLN A 70 -28.76 -1.72 -41.64
C GLN A 70 -28.34 -0.51 -40.79
N HIS A 71 -29.31 0.21 -40.23
CA HIS A 71 -29.05 1.25 -39.23
C HIS A 71 -28.59 0.62 -37.91
N CYS A 72 -27.41 1.00 -37.42
CA CYS A 72 -26.74 0.36 -36.29
C CYS A 72 -26.48 1.29 -35.09
N ASN A 73 -27.20 2.42 -35.00
CA ASN A 73 -26.95 3.43 -33.96
C ASN A 73 -26.93 2.85 -32.55
N ASP A 74 -27.84 1.92 -32.24
CA ASP A 74 -27.93 1.27 -30.93
C ASP A 74 -26.69 0.41 -30.61
N LEU A 75 -26.14 -0.29 -31.61
CA LEU A 75 -24.89 -1.03 -31.46
C LEU A 75 -23.69 -0.11 -31.31
N THR A 76 -23.66 1.02 -32.01
CA THR A 76 -22.59 2.03 -31.86
C THR A 76 -22.60 2.63 -30.45
N GLN A 77 -23.78 2.96 -29.94
CA GLN A 77 -24.00 3.41 -28.56
C GLN A 77 -23.48 2.37 -27.55
N GLN A 78 -23.86 1.10 -27.73
CA GLN A 78 -23.43 0.01 -26.86
C GLN A 78 -21.91 -0.17 -26.84
N VAL A 79 -21.22 -0.04 -27.99
CA VAL A 79 -19.76 -0.10 -28.04
C VAL A 79 -19.11 1.06 -27.28
N MET A 80 -19.67 2.27 -27.37
CA MET A 80 -19.16 3.42 -26.61
C MET A 80 -19.32 3.20 -25.10
N GLU A 81 -20.48 2.74 -24.65
CA GLU A 81 -20.74 2.46 -23.24
C GLU A 81 -19.82 1.37 -22.68
N LEU A 82 -19.59 0.30 -23.44
CA LEU A 82 -18.66 -0.76 -23.04
C LEU A 82 -17.20 -0.27 -22.95
N ARG A 83 -16.78 0.65 -23.83
CA ARG A 83 -15.45 1.27 -23.76
C ARG A 83 -15.30 2.12 -22.51
N GLU A 84 -16.29 2.95 -22.19
CA GLU A 84 -16.28 3.78 -21.00
C GLU A 84 -16.25 2.92 -19.72
N GLN A 85 -17.01 1.83 -19.68
CA GLN A 85 -16.95 0.87 -18.58
C GLN A 85 -15.57 0.23 -18.45
N LYS A 86 -14.94 -0.16 -19.56
CA LYS A 86 -13.59 -0.73 -19.56
C LYS A 86 -12.56 0.25 -19.02
N GLU A 87 -12.62 1.51 -19.46
CA GLU A 87 -11.71 2.56 -18.99
C GLU A 87 -11.80 2.75 -17.48
N LYS A 88 -13.02 2.81 -16.94
CA LYS A 88 -13.25 2.92 -15.48
C LYS A 88 -12.70 1.72 -14.70
N VAL A 89 -12.92 0.50 -15.19
CA VAL A 89 -12.39 -0.71 -14.52
C VAL A 89 -10.86 -0.72 -14.59
N GLN A 90 -10.28 -0.34 -15.72
CA GLN A 90 -8.84 -0.29 -15.92
C GLN A 90 -8.15 0.75 -15.03
N GLU A 91 -8.77 1.92 -14.83
CA GLU A 91 -8.27 2.94 -13.89
C GLU A 91 -8.25 2.40 -12.46
N ILE A 92 -9.33 1.76 -12.01
CA ILE A 92 -9.43 1.17 -10.66
C ILE A 92 -8.39 0.06 -10.46
N GLU A 93 -8.21 -0.83 -11.44
CA GLU A 93 -7.20 -1.89 -11.36
C GLU A 93 -5.78 -1.32 -11.30
N SER A 94 -5.48 -0.31 -12.11
CA SER A 94 -4.19 0.39 -12.10
C SER A 94 -3.90 1.03 -10.74
N GLU A 95 -4.87 1.75 -10.16
CA GLU A 95 -4.72 2.33 -8.83
C GLU A 95 -4.46 1.26 -7.76
N ASN A 96 -5.19 0.14 -7.81
CA ASN A 96 -5.01 -0.96 -6.88
C ASN A 96 -3.63 -1.61 -7.03
N GLN A 97 -3.12 -1.74 -8.26
CA GLN A 97 -1.80 -2.26 -8.53
C GLN A 97 -0.70 -1.33 -7.98
N VAL A 98 -0.84 -0.01 -8.15
CA VAL A 98 0.08 0.97 -7.55
C VAL A 98 0.07 0.87 -6.02
N LYS A 99 -1.12 0.78 -5.40
CA LYS A 99 -1.25 0.62 -3.94
C LYS A 99 -0.57 -0.66 -3.45
N LEU A 100 -0.75 -1.78 -4.15
CA LEU A 100 -0.09 -3.05 -3.83
C LEU A 100 1.43 -2.97 -4.00
N HIS A 101 1.91 -2.34 -5.06
CA HIS A 101 3.35 -2.16 -5.30
C HIS A 101 4.03 -1.37 -4.19
N ASN A 102 3.41 -0.29 -3.72
CA ASN A 102 3.95 0.51 -2.61
C ASN A 102 4.04 -0.29 -1.31
N ILE A 103 3.04 -1.14 -1.03
CA ILE A 103 3.05 -2.02 0.16
C ILE A 103 4.15 -3.08 0.04
N ASP A 104 4.37 -3.62 -1.16
CA ASP A 104 5.45 -4.57 -1.39
C ASP A 104 6.83 -3.92 -1.23
N GLN A 105 7.02 -2.65 -1.63
CA GLN A 105 8.26 -1.92 -1.36
C GLN A 105 8.53 -1.76 0.15
N VAL A 106 7.49 -1.41 0.91
CA VAL A 106 7.59 -1.31 2.38
C VAL A 106 7.89 -2.67 2.99
N SER A 107 7.22 -3.73 2.53
CA SER A 107 7.43 -5.10 3.00
C SER A 107 8.86 -5.58 2.71
N ASN A 108 9.39 -5.29 1.51
CA ASN A 108 10.76 -5.64 1.15
C ASN A 108 11.79 -4.90 2.02
N PHE A 109 11.55 -3.62 2.33
CA PHE A 109 12.41 -2.88 3.25
C PHE A 109 12.41 -3.48 4.67
N VAL A 110 11.25 -3.93 5.14
CA VAL A 110 11.16 -4.69 6.41
C VAL A 110 11.89 -6.03 6.29
N ASP A 111 11.70 -6.75 5.18
CA ASP A 111 12.28 -8.08 4.95
C ASP A 111 13.82 -8.05 4.91
N GLU A 112 14.40 -7.04 4.26
CA GLU A 112 15.84 -6.78 4.27
C GLU A 112 16.40 -6.54 5.68
N ASN A 113 15.55 -6.15 6.63
CA ASN A 113 15.88 -5.85 8.01
C ASN A 113 15.23 -6.85 9.01
N GLN A 114 14.81 -8.04 8.55
CA GLN A 114 14.10 -9.08 9.34
C GLN A 114 14.81 -9.55 10.62
N GLY A 115 16.11 -9.28 10.76
CA GLY A 115 16.87 -9.55 11.99
C GLY A 115 16.76 -8.46 13.06
N GLY A 116 15.96 -7.41 12.80
CA GLY A 116 16.04 -6.14 13.50
C GLY A 116 17.35 -5.41 13.20
N ILE A 117 17.41 -4.13 13.51
CA ILE A 117 18.66 -3.39 13.50
C ILE A 117 19.45 -3.83 14.73
N GLN A 118 20.56 -4.54 14.49
CA GLN A 118 21.44 -5.05 15.55
C GLN A 118 22.50 -4.03 15.98
N GLU A 119 22.81 -3.07 15.09
CA GLU A 119 23.85 -2.07 15.31
C GLU A 119 23.27 -0.66 15.36
N PHE A 120 23.73 0.12 16.33
CA PHE A 120 23.34 1.52 16.44
C PHE A 120 23.96 2.35 15.30
N ASP A 121 23.16 2.77 14.34
CA ASP A 121 23.54 3.73 13.30
C ASP A 121 22.99 5.15 13.59
N PRO A 122 23.84 6.13 13.95
CA PRO A 122 23.43 7.51 14.17
C PRO A 122 22.73 8.16 12.96
N GLN A 123 23.08 7.77 11.73
CA GLN A 123 22.44 8.32 10.53
C GLN A 123 20.99 7.84 10.43
N LEU A 124 20.77 6.54 10.65
CA LEU A 124 19.43 5.95 10.67
C LEU A 124 18.56 6.56 11.77
N VAL A 125 19.10 6.70 12.98
CA VAL A 125 18.40 7.34 14.11
C VAL A 125 17.96 8.76 13.74
N ARG A 126 18.85 9.57 13.15
CA ARG A 126 18.51 10.93 12.71
C ARG A 126 17.49 10.97 11.57
N ARG A 127 17.39 9.91 10.77
CA ARG A 127 16.39 9.80 9.70
C ARG A 127 15.02 9.49 10.28
N LEU A 128 14.94 8.57 11.24
CA LEU A 128 13.68 8.01 11.74
C LEU A 128 13.12 8.76 12.97
N ILE A 129 13.97 9.20 13.90
CA ILE A 129 13.53 9.76 15.18
C ILE A 129 13.49 11.30 15.09
N GLU A 130 12.38 11.87 15.53
CA GLU A 130 12.20 13.32 15.70
C GLU A 130 12.73 13.79 17.06
N LYS A 131 12.31 13.12 18.14
CA LYS A 131 12.74 13.43 19.50
C LYS A 131 12.67 12.20 20.43
N ILE A 132 13.45 12.25 21.49
CA ILE A 132 13.45 11.26 22.57
C ILE A 132 13.13 11.97 23.88
N THR A 133 12.09 11.54 24.57
CA THR A 133 11.67 12.08 25.87
C THR A 133 11.94 11.04 26.97
N ILE A 134 12.74 11.40 27.97
CA ILE A 134 13.17 10.47 29.03
C ILE A 134 12.29 10.64 30.27
N PHE A 135 11.56 9.59 30.66
CA PHE A 135 10.69 9.54 31.84
C PHE A 135 11.24 8.63 32.93
N GLN A 136 10.60 8.65 34.11
CA GLN A 136 11.15 8.00 35.29
C GLN A 136 11.35 6.49 35.13
N ARG A 137 10.45 5.84 34.40
CA ARG A 137 10.35 4.37 34.22
C ARG A 137 10.42 3.92 32.76
N TYR A 138 10.50 4.86 31.81
CA TYR A 138 10.48 4.56 30.38
C TYR A 138 11.11 5.69 29.57
N MET A 139 11.41 5.41 28.31
CA MET A 139 11.76 6.38 27.28
C MET A 139 10.66 6.38 26.22
N GLU A 140 10.32 7.57 25.75
CA GLU A 140 9.36 7.77 24.66
C GLU A 140 10.11 8.25 23.42
N PHE A 141 9.95 7.53 22.32
CA PHE A 141 10.55 7.82 21.03
C PHE A 141 9.45 8.31 20.11
N THR A 142 9.54 9.57 19.68
CA THR A 142 8.67 10.13 18.64
C THR A 142 9.38 10.00 17.31
N PHE A 143 8.78 9.24 16.40
CA PHE A 143 9.26 9.05 15.04
C PHE A 143 8.73 10.14 14.13
N LYS A 144 9.45 10.41 13.03
CA LYS A 144 9.08 11.46 12.08
C LYS A 144 7.82 11.15 11.27
N ASP A 145 7.40 9.89 11.23
CA ASP A 145 6.11 9.47 10.69
C ASP A 145 4.95 9.70 11.66
N GLY A 146 5.24 10.18 12.89
CA GLY A 146 4.26 10.47 13.93
C GLY A 146 4.04 9.31 14.90
N GLU A 147 4.65 8.13 14.69
CA GLU A 147 4.54 7.03 15.65
C GLU A 147 5.26 7.34 16.96
N VAL A 148 4.69 6.84 18.06
CA VAL A 148 5.23 7.04 19.41
C VAL A 148 5.39 5.69 20.09
N ILE A 149 6.64 5.31 20.36
CA ILE A 149 6.99 4.04 21.00
C ILE A 149 7.55 4.28 22.39
N LYS A 150 7.06 3.51 23.36
CA LYS A 150 7.49 3.59 24.75
C LYS A 150 8.28 2.35 25.12
N VAL A 151 9.56 2.55 25.43
CA VAL A 151 10.46 1.48 25.87
C VAL A 151 10.70 1.62 27.37
N ASN A 152 10.39 0.57 28.12
CA ASN A 152 10.63 0.56 29.56
C ASN A 152 12.13 0.52 29.86
N THR A 153 12.56 1.27 30.88
CA THR A 153 13.97 1.39 31.31
C THR A 153 14.26 0.60 32.57
#